data_AF-A0A2T4V4K3-F1
#
_entry.id   AF-A0A2T4V4K3-F1
#
_cell.length_a   1.000
_cell.length_b   1.000
_cell.length_c   1.000
_cell.angle_alpha   90.00
_cell.angle_beta   90.00
_cell.angle_gamma   90.00
#
_symmetry.space_group_name_H-M   'P 1'
#
loop_
_entity.id
_entity.type
_entity.pdbx_description
1 polymer ?
#
loop_
_entity_poly.entity_id
_entity_poly.type
_entity_poly.pdbx_seq_one_letter_code
_entity_poly.pdbx_strand_id
1 'polypeptide(L)'
;MTTLTHHRFRPPLAQGLTHKTRLGGLQLLSTVLMFTGFGGIVLLLSGQPISVAPEVNLGAARAPVPLVLASLFCMGVALEQWRHWQVKRLARQGWELLLAGRPEAAIRAFEVAVYGGRKAQRAWSHYGLTLAWLRKGDYARALALCEDPHLAWGKMSATQRPALLALILALYGELYEARRRVGEIRRPMFDKTDHAMLAQAVMLCREGKYVEAVKRIQHTPRENVPELDVGAVAVLHAFARSRLEGQLVPLKPGCVLPEKPARASGYEYLGCEWPDLSAFLRGESAPAQARGG
;
A
#
# COMPACT_ATOMS: atom_id res chain seq x y z
N MET A 1 -24.55 -13.83 -14.14
CA MET A 1 -23.49 -13.04 -14.79
C MET A 1 -23.96 -11.61 -14.90
N THR A 2 -23.71 -10.80 -13.87
CA THR A 2 -23.96 -9.36 -13.86
C THR A 2 -22.67 -8.67 -14.26
N THR A 3 -22.60 -8.18 -15.50
CA THR A 3 -21.55 -7.30 -15.99
C THR A 3 -21.59 -6.01 -15.18
N LEU A 4 -20.55 -5.77 -14.38
CA LEU A 4 -20.36 -4.53 -13.62
C LEU A 4 -20.21 -3.35 -14.58
N THR A 5 -21.29 -2.60 -14.75
CA THR A 5 -21.24 -1.25 -15.29
C THR A 5 -20.48 -0.36 -14.31
N HIS A 6 -19.45 0.32 -14.82
CA HIS A 6 -18.55 1.22 -14.09
C HIS A 6 -19.30 2.25 -13.24
N HIS A 7 -19.52 1.95 -11.97
CA HIS A 7 -19.90 2.96 -10.99
C HIS A 7 -18.62 3.57 -10.42
N ARG A 8 -18.29 4.78 -10.88
CA ARG A 8 -17.31 5.69 -10.24
C ARG A 8 -17.82 6.09 -8.85
N PHE A 9 -17.74 5.20 -7.87
CA PHE A 9 -17.85 5.58 -6.47
C PHE A 9 -16.47 5.99 -5.96
N ARG A 10 -16.21 7.29 -5.95
CA ARG A 10 -15.11 7.89 -5.19
C ARG A 10 -15.72 8.36 -3.86
N PRO A 11 -15.71 7.56 -2.78
CA PRO A 11 -16.17 8.06 -1.49
C PRO A 11 -15.24 9.19 -1.01
N PRO A 12 -15.78 10.25 -0.40
CA PRO A 12 -14.97 11.33 0.13
C PRO A 12 -14.19 10.85 1.36
N LEU A 13 -12.87 11.05 1.32
CA LEU A 13 -11.94 10.90 2.46
C LEU A 13 -12.24 11.98 3.52
N ALA A 14 -13.30 11.81 4.31
CA ALA A 14 -13.85 12.89 5.14
C ALA A 14 -13.14 13.09 6.50
N GLN A 15 -12.36 12.13 7.01
CA GLN A 15 -11.82 12.21 8.39
C GLN A 15 -10.33 12.55 8.51
N GLY A 16 -9.59 12.66 7.40
CA GLY A 16 -8.17 13.05 7.38
C GLY A 16 -7.90 14.55 7.20
N LEU A 17 -8.96 15.38 7.15
CA LEU A 17 -8.87 16.77 6.69
C LEU A 17 -7.94 17.63 7.56
N THR A 18 -7.93 17.47 8.88
CA THR A 18 -7.14 18.34 9.78
C THR A 18 -5.63 18.14 9.67
N HIS A 19 -5.16 16.90 9.55
CA HIS A 19 -3.74 16.63 9.34
C HIS A 19 -3.28 16.95 7.92
N LYS A 20 -4.15 16.69 6.94
CA LYS A 20 -3.90 17.03 5.53
C LYS A 20 -3.78 18.54 5.34
N THR A 21 -4.70 19.33 5.88
CA THR A 21 -4.66 20.80 5.80
C THR A 21 -3.44 21.36 6.53
N ARG A 22 -3.10 20.83 7.71
CA ARG A 22 -1.89 21.23 8.44
C ARG A 22 -0.62 20.96 7.64
N LEU A 23 -0.43 19.75 7.09
CA LEU A 23 0.75 19.43 6.29
C LEU A 23 0.83 20.24 4.98
N GLY A 24 -0.32 20.51 4.37
CA GLY A 24 -0.41 21.36 3.17
C GLY A 24 -0.01 22.81 3.48
N GLY A 25 -0.53 23.37 4.58
CA GLY A 25 -0.16 24.71 5.04
C GLY A 25 1.32 24.82 5.38
N LEU A 26 1.89 23.82 6.06
CA LEU A 26 3.33 23.79 6.37
C LEU A 26 4.19 23.67 5.12
N GLN A 27 3.75 22.91 4.11
CA GLN A 27 4.47 22.84 2.83
C GLN A 27 4.49 24.20 2.13
N LEU A 28 3.34 24.88 2.05
CA LEU A 28 3.24 26.19 1.42
C LEU A 28 4.08 27.22 2.15
N LEU A 29 4.00 27.27 3.48
CA LEU A 29 4.84 28.13 4.31
C LEU A 29 6.33 27.88 4.10
N SER A 30 6.74 26.61 4.10
CA SER A 30 8.12 26.22 3.88
C SER A 30 8.64 26.65 2.50
N THR A 31 7.82 26.47 1.45
CA THR A 31 8.18 26.89 0.10
C THR A 31 8.30 28.41 -0.01
N VAL A 32 7.38 29.16 0.59
CA VAL A 32 7.44 30.62 0.62
C VAL A 32 8.72 31.09 1.32
N LEU A 33 9.00 30.58 2.52
CA LEU A 33 10.20 30.94 3.30
C LEU A 33 11.51 30.66 2.55
N MET A 34 11.61 29.49 1.91
CA MET A 34 12.79 29.14 1.12
C MET A 34 12.92 30.02 -0.12
N PHE A 35 11.82 30.31 -0.82
CA PHE A 35 11.86 31.13 -2.03
C PHE A 35 12.21 32.59 -1.70
N THR A 36 11.60 33.17 -0.66
CA THR A 36 11.90 34.54 -0.22
C THR A 36 13.33 34.66 0.30
N GLY A 37 13.78 33.69 1.10
CA GLY A 37 15.14 33.69 1.63
C GLY A 37 16.19 33.51 0.54
N PHE A 38 16.00 32.53 -0.35
CA PHE A 38 16.93 32.26 -1.45
C PHE A 38 16.95 33.39 -2.49
N GLY A 39 15.79 33.88 -2.91
CA GLY A 39 15.70 34.99 -3.87
C GLY A 39 16.37 36.26 -3.35
N GLY A 40 16.19 36.57 -2.07
CA GLY A 40 16.88 37.69 -1.43
C GLY A 40 18.40 37.51 -1.37
N ILE A 41 18.90 36.30 -1.07
CA ILE A 41 20.34 36.00 -1.07
C ILE A 41 20.92 36.13 -2.49
N VAL A 42 20.26 35.61 -3.52
CA VAL A 42 20.73 35.70 -4.91
C VAL A 42 20.80 37.16 -5.38
N LEU A 43 19.80 37.97 -5.05
CA LEU A 43 19.82 39.40 -5.37
C LEU A 43 20.99 40.12 -4.69
N LEU A 44 21.28 39.81 -3.42
CA LEU A 44 22.43 40.36 -2.69
C LEU A 44 23.77 39.95 -3.31
N LEU A 45 23.90 38.71 -3.79
CA LEU A 45 25.12 38.19 -4.42
C LEU A 45 25.31 38.67 -5.86
N SER A 46 24.25 39.14 -6.53
CA SER A 46 24.29 39.57 -7.94
C SER A 46 25.04 40.89 -8.20
N GLY A 47 25.56 41.55 -7.15
CA GLY A 47 26.40 42.75 -7.27
C GLY A 47 25.66 43.99 -7.78
N GLN A 48 24.33 43.95 -7.89
CA GLN A 48 23.52 45.14 -8.12
C GLN A 48 23.78 46.13 -6.97
N PRO A 49 24.17 47.39 -7.25
CA PRO A 49 24.46 48.36 -6.21
C PRO A 49 23.16 48.70 -5.47
N ILE A 50 22.94 48.02 -4.35
CA ILE A 50 21.92 48.40 -3.38
C ILE A 50 22.54 49.56 -2.61
N SER A 51 22.31 50.78 -3.10
CA SER A 51 23.02 51.99 -2.68
C SER A 51 22.87 52.36 -1.20
N VAL A 52 22.02 51.68 -0.45
CA VAL A 52 21.91 51.76 1.02
C VAL A 52 21.48 50.38 1.49
N ALA A 53 22.33 49.66 2.23
CA ALA A 53 21.94 48.37 2.82
C ALA A 53 20.77 48.64 3.78
N PRO A 54 19.54 48.17 3.51
CA PRO A 54 18.42 48.46 4.38
C PRO A 54 18.66 47.73 5.72
N GLU A 55 18.62 48.46 6.83
CA GLU A 55 18.47 47.85 8.14
C GLU A 55 16.98 47.56 8.35
N VAL A 56 16.63 46.31 8.65
CA VAL A 56 15.24 45.99 9.02
C VAL A 56 15.12 46.23 10.51
N ASN A 57 14.27 47.17 10.89
CA ASN A 57 14.00 47.45 12.29
C ASN A 57 12.98 46.42 12.82
N LEU A 58 13.45 45.42 13.57
CA LEU A 58 12.61 44.36 14.17
C LEU A 58 12.16 44.75 15.59
N GLY A 59 11.88 46.02 15.82
CA GLY A 59 11.53 46.58 17.13
C GLY A 59 12.77 47.00 17.93
N ALA A 60 13.24 46.13 18.84
CA ALA A 60 14.36 46.44 19.75
C ALA A 60 15.76 46.12 19.18
N ALA A 61 15.83 45.42 18.04
CA ALA A 61 17.09 45.04 17.40
C ALA A 61 17.07 45.43 15.91
N ARG A 62 18.17 46.01 15.46
CA ARG A 62 18.44 46.22 14.03
C ARG A 62 19.25 45.04 13.53
N ALA A 63 18.72 44.31 12.56
CA ALA A 63 19.41 43.20 11.93
C ALA A 63 19.70 43.54 10.47
N PRO A 64 20.90 43.23 9.95
CA PRO A 64 21.20 43.39 8.55
C PRO A 64 20.31 42.43 7.72
N VAL A 65 19.69 42.95 6.66
CA VAL A 65 18.81 42.20 5.75
C VAL A 65 19.35 40.82 5.33
N PRO A 66 20.65 40.65 5.00
CA PRO A 66 21.21 39.33 4.69
C PRO A 66 21.03 38.29 5.80
N LEU A 67 21.18 38.69 7.08
CA LEU A 67 20.99 37.77 8.20
C LEU A 67 19.51 37.38 8.35
N VAL A 68 18.59 38.33 8.15
CA VAL A 68 17.15 38.06 8.18
C VAL A 68 16.78 37.06 7.07
N LEU A 69 17.22 37.30 5.84
CA LEU A 69 16.94 36.41 4.70
C LEU A 69 17.55 35.02 4.88
N ALA A 70 18.80 34.92 5.37
CA ALA A 70 19.43 33.65 5.68
C ALA A 70 18.67 32.89 6.77
N SER A 71 18.19 33.59 7.81
CA SER A 71 17.40 32.97 8.88
C SER A 71 16.06 32.42 8.37
N LEU A 72 15.36 33.15 7.49
CA LEU A 72 14.11 32.70 6.87
C LEU A 72 14.34 31.49 5.98
N PHE A 73 15.42 31.49 5.18
CA PHE A 73 15.80 30.35 4.36
C PHE A 73 16.07 29.10 5.23
N CYS A 74 16.92 29.23 6.26
CA CYS A 74 17.23 28.14 7.19
C CYS A 74 15.99 27.61 7.91
N MET A 75 15.09 28.49 8.33
CA MET A 75 13.81 28.10 8.94
C MET A 75 12.92 27.31 7.96
N GLY A 76 12.86 27.75 6.70
CA GLY A 76 12.18 27.00 5.64
C GLY A 76 12.76 25.61 5.43
N VAL A 77 14.08 25.48 5.34
CA VAL A 77 14.76 24.17 5.18
C VAL A 77 14.51 23.26 6.39
N ALA A 78 14.60 23.80 7.61
CA ALA A 78 14.33 23.06 8.84
C ALA A 78 12.88 22.55 8.89
N LEU A 79 11.92 23.38 8.48
CA LEU A 79 10.51 23.01 8.42
C LEU A 79 10.25 21.90 7.40
N GLU A 80 10.86 21.97 6.22
CA GLU A 80 10.74 20.92 5.21
C GLU A 80 11.35 19.60 5.70
N GLN A 81 12.52 19.66 6.34
CA GLN A 81 13.19 18.49 6.89
C GLN A 81 12.36 17.83 8.01
N TRP A 82 11.79 18.63 8.91
CA TRP A 82 10.89 18.16 9.95
C TRP A 82 9.64 17.49 9.35
N ARG A 83 9.02 18.11 8.33
CA ARG A 83 7.88 17.53 7.62
C ARG A 83 8.23 16.19 6.98
N HIS A 84 9.38 16.09 6.34
CA HIS A 84 9.85 14.85 5.73
C HIS A 84 10.06 13.74 6.77
N TRP A 85 10.65 14.09 7.92
CA TRP A 85 10.79 13.18 9.04
C TRP A 85 9.45 12.69 9.58
N GLN A 86 8.47 13.59 9.75
CA GLN A 86 7.11 13.25 10.18
C GLN A 86 6.43 12.25 9.23
N VAL A 87 6.51 12.51 7.92
CA VAL A 87 5.93 11.62 6.91
C VAL A 87 6.64 10.26 6.94
N LYS A 88 7.97 10.21 7.12
CA LYS A 88 8.72 8.95 7.25
C LYS A 88 8.29 8.15 8.47
N ARG A 89 8.12 8.83 9.60
CA ARG A 89 7.64 8.23 10.84
C ARG A 89 6.24 7.64 10.66
N LEU A 90 5.32 8.39 10.07
CA LEU A 90 3.95 7.92 9.82
C LEU A 90 3.90 6.76 8.83
N ALA A 91 4.70 6.78 7.76
CA ALA A 91 4.78 5.66 6.83
C ALA A 91 5.29 4.39 7.53
N ARG A 92 6.34 4.50 8.35
CA ARG A 92 6.86 3.37 9.14
C ARG A 92 5.81 2.84 10.12
N GLN A 93 5.17 3.73 10.87
CA GLN A 93 4.09 3.38 11.79
C GLN A 93 2.94 2.67 11.06
N GLY A 94 2.58 3.12 9.85
CA GLY A 94 1.58 2.46 9.01
C GLY A 94 1.96 1.02 8.68
N TRP A 95 3.22 0.75 8.34
CA TRP A 95 3.71 -0.61 8.08
C TRP A 95 3.70 -1.49 9.34
N GLU A 96 4.17 -0.97 10.47
CA GLU A 96 4.14 -1.67 11.76
C GLU A 96 2.71 -2.04 12.16
N LEU A 97 1.76 -1.11 11.99
CA LEU A 97 0.34 -1.35 12.25
C LEU A 97 -0.26 -2.39 11.29
N LEU A 98 0.14 -2.37 10.02
CA LEU A 98 -0.32 -3.34 9.03
C LEU A 98 0.19 -4.76 9.35
N LEU A 99 1.49 -4.89 9.70
CA LEU A 99 2.09 -6.14 10.16
C LEU A 99 1.44 -6.67 11.45
N ALA A 100 1.05 -5.76 12.35
CA ALA A 100 0.30 -6.10 13.56
C ALA A 100 -1.18 -6.44 13.32
N GLY A 101 -1.65 -6.50 12.07
CA GLY A 101 -3.05 -6.81 11.74
C GLY A 101 -4.05 -5.72 12.13
N ARG A 102 -3.64 -4.45 12.10
CA ARG A 102 -4.47 -3.28 12.46
C ARG A 102 -4.72 -2.37 11.24
N PRO A 103 -5.45 -2.84 10.21
CA PRO A 103 -5.57 -2.14 8.93
C PRO A 103 -6.21 -0.74 9.07
N GLU A 104 -7.19 -0.54 9.94
CA GLU A 104 -7.84 0.77 10.15
C GLU A 104 -6.87 1.83 10.65
N ALA A 105 -5.98 1.44 11.56
CA ALA A 105 -4.96 2.34 12.09
C ALA A 105 -3.88 2.62 11.05
N ALA A 106 -3.48 1.59 10.27
CA ALA A 106 -2.55 1.73 9.16
C ALA A 106 -3.09 2.69 8.09
N ILE A 107 -4.37 2.59 7.71
CA ILE A 107 -5.03 3.50 6.77
C ILE A 107 -4.83 4.95 7.19
N ARG A 108 -5.14 5.29 8.45
CA ARG A 108 -4.97 6.66 8.96
C ARG A 108 -3.53 7.17 8.85
N ALA A 109 -2.56 6.32 9.17
CA ALA A 109 -1.15 6.69 9.08
C ALA A 109 -0.71 6.90 7.63
N PHE A 110 -1.11 6.01 6.72
CA PHE A 110 -0.75 6.10 5.31
C PHE A 110 -1.44 7.24 4.56
N GLU A 111 -2.71 7.54 4.86
CA GLU A 111 -3.42 8.69 4.24
C GLU A 111 -2.66 10.00 4.43
N VAL A 112 -2.13 10.22 5.65
CA VAL A 112 -1.34 11.40 5.97
C VAL A 112 0.03 11.35 5.27
N ALA A 113 0.69 10.19 5.25
CA ALA A 113 1.99 10.01 4.62
C ALA A 113 1.95 10.16 3.08
N VAL A 114 0.90 9.67 2.41
CA VAL A 114 0.70 9.82 0.96
C VAL A 114 0.64 11.30 0.58
N TYR A 115 -0.08 12.11 1.36
CA TYR A 115 -0.22 13.53 1.06
C TYR A 115 1.10 14.29 1.24
N GLY A 116 1.77 14.10 2.38
CA GLY A 116 2.98 14.84 2.73
C GLY A 116 4.28 14.35 2.08
N GLY A 117 4.31 13.13 1.52
CA GLY A 117 5.55 12.50 1.06
C GLY A 117 6.09 13.02 -0.27
N ARG A 118 7.42 12.94 -0.43
CA ARG A 118 8.10 13.07 -1.74
C ARG A 118 7.73 11.89 -2.64
N LYS A 119 7.94 12.00 -3.96
CA LYS A 119 7.50 11.04 -5.00
C LYS A 119 7.68 9.56 -4.61
N ALA A 120 8.89 9.14 -4.23
CA ALA A 120 9.16 7.73 -3.88
C ALA A 120 8.45 7.29 -2.59
N GLN A 121 8.43 8.14 -1.57
CA GLN A 121 7.77 7.84 -0.31
C GLN A 121 6.25 7.83 -0.45
N ARG A 122 5.70 8.71 -1.29
CA ARG A 122 4.29 8.72 -1.66
C ARG A 122 3.89 7.41 -2.33
N ALA A 123 4.70 6.90 -3.26
CA ALA A 123 4.46 5.60 -3.90
C ALA A 123 4.41 4.45 -2.87
N TRP A 124 5.39 4.36 -1.98
CA TRP A 124 5.42 3.35 -0.92
C TRP A 124 4.26 3.48 0.07
N SER A 125 3.94 4.69 0.51
CA SER A 125 2.80 4.93 1.42
C SER A 125 1.47 4.61 0.74
N HIS A 126 1.39 4.84 -0.58
CA HIS A 126 0.22 4.52 -1.36
C HIS A 126 0.02 3.01 -1.50
N TYR A 127 1.10 2.27 -1.79
CA TYR A 127 1.07 0.81 -1.76
C TYR A 127 0.63 0.27 -0.40
N GLY A 128 1.19 0.80 0.69
CA GLY A 128 0.76 0.46 2.05
C GLY A 128 -0.71 0.78 2.31
N LEU A 129 -1.20 1.92 1.82
CA LEU A 129 -2.62 2.30 1.91
C LEU A 129 -3.53 1.33 1.16
N THR A 130 -3.15 0.94 -0.08
CA THR A 130 -3.89 -0.05 -0.88
C THR A 130 -3.95 -1.39 -0.14
N LEU A 131 -2.83 -1.85 0.41
CA LEU A 131 -2.80 -3.08 1.20
C LEU A 131 -3.66 -3.00 2.46
N ALA A 132 -3.66 -1.86 3.15
CA ALA A 132 -4.47 -1.67 4.34
C ALA A 132 -5.97 -1.73 4.03
N TRP A 133 -6.41 -1.14 2.90
CA TRP A 133 -7.80 -1.29 2.43
C TRP A 133 -8.13 -2.72 2.01
N LEU A 134 -7.21 -3.39 1.32
CA LEU A 134 -7.36 -4.81 0.97
C LEU A 134 -7.53 -5.67 2.23
N ARG A 135 -6.70 -5.47 3.26
CA ARG A 135 -6.76 -6.20 4.54
C ARG A 135 -7.98 -5.88 5.39
N LYS A 136 -8.63 -4.75 5.12
CA LYS A 136 -9.94 -4.41 5.70
C LYS A 136 -11.10 -5.12 4.98
N GLY A 137 -10.85 -5.73 3.82
CA GLY A 137 -11.89 -6.34 2.98
C GLY A 137 -12.61 -5.36 2.06
N ASP A 138 -12.20 -4.08 1.99
CA ASP A 138 -12.79 -3.10 1.07
C ASP A 138 -12.05 -3.14 -0.28
N TYR A 139 -12.39 -4.17 -1.06
CA TYR A 139 -11.76 -4.44 -2.35
C TYR A 139 -11.99 -3.33 -3.37
N ALA A 140 -13.16 -2.68 -3.36
CA ALA A 140 -13.47 -1.59 -4.27
C ALA A 140 -12.56 -0.38 -4.03
N ARG A 141 -12.33 0.01 -2.76
CA ARG A 141 -11.37 1.08 -2.45
C ARG A 141 -9.93 0.68 -2.75
N ALA A 142 -9.54 -0.55 -2.44
CA ALA A 142 -8.21 -1.04 -2.77
C ALA A 142 -7.96 -0.98 -4.29
N LEU A 143 -8.94 -1.42 -5.08
CA LEU A 143 -8.91 -1.38 -6.55
C LEU A 143 -8.80 0.06 -7.07
N ALA A 144 -9.67 0.96 -6.59
CA ALA A 144 -9.68 2.36 -7.01
C ALA A 144 -8.34 3.06 -6.74
N LEU A 145 -7.71 2.78 -5.60
CA LEU A 145 -6.36 3.27 -5.29
C LEU A 145 -5.33 2.68 -6.25
N CYS A 146 -5.39 1.37 -6.48
CA CYS A 146 -4.45 0.68 -7.37
C CYS A 146 -4.52 1.18 -8.82
N GLU A 147 -5.69 1.62 -9.27
CA GLU A 147 -5.93 2.12 -10.63
C GLU A 147 -5.67 3.62 -10.82
N ASP A 148 -5.58 4.41 -9.74
CA ASP A 148 -5.49 5.87 -9.85
C ASP A 148 -4.26 6.31 -10.72
N PRO A 149 -4.52 6.97 -11.87
CA PRO A 149 -3.46 7.34 -12.81
C PRO A 149 -2.63 8.52 -12.33
N HIS A 150 -3.12 9.31 -11.37
CA HIS A 150 -2.41 10.46 -10.82
C HIS A 150 -1.33 10.04 -9.81
N LEU A 151 -1.30 8.77 -9.43
CA LEU A 151 -0.33 8.24 -8.51
C LEU A 151 0.88 7.71 -9.28
N ALA A 152 1.98 8.45 -9.17
CA ALA A 152 3.27 8.00 -9.67
C ALA A 152 3.82 6.91 -8.74
N TRP A 153 3.49 5.66 -9.02
CA TRP A 153 4.00 4.47 -8.32
C TRP A 153 5.53 4.27 -8.45
N GLY A 154 6.22 5.10 -9.25
CA GLY A 154 7.67 5.12 -9.37
C GLY A 154 8.25 3.83 -9.98
N LYS A 155 9.56 3.59 -9.83
CA LYS A 155 10.22 2.38 -10.36
C LYS A 155 9.75 1.08 -9.68
N MET A 156 9.22 1.18 -8.47
CA MET A 156 8.58 0.10 -7.71
C MET A 156 7.36 -0.48 -8.44
N SER A 157 6.76 0.29 -9.37
CA SER A 157 5.45 0.00 -9.95
C SER A 157 5.38 -1.05 -11.04
N ALA A 158 6.49 -1.35 -11.71
CA ALA A 158 6.41 -2.10 -12.97
C ALA A 158 5.90 -3.53 -12.75
N THR A 159 6.12 -4.10 -11.57
CA THR A 159 5.73 -5.49 -11.26
C THR A 159 4.84 -5.60 -10.04
N GLN A 160 5.06 -4.79 -9.00
CA GLN A 160 4.24 -4.85 -7.78
C GLN A 160 2.81 -4.36 -8.00
N ARG A 161 2.60 -3.34 -8.86
CA ARG A 161 1.25 -2.82 -9.13
C ARG A 161 0.40 -3.85 -9.88
N PRO A 162 0.84 -4.45 -11.01
CA PRO A 162 0.07 -5.51 -11.66
C PRO A 162 -0.16 -6.73 -10.75
N ALA A 163 0.82 -7.10 -9.93
CA ALA A 163 0.70 -8.20 -8.97
C ALA A 163 -0.37 -7.94 -7.90
N LEU A 164 -0.36 -6.75 -7.28
CA LEU A 164 -1.36 -6.36 -6.29
C LEU A 164 -2.75 -6.20 -6.93
N LEU A 165 -2.82 -5.62 -8.12
CA LEU A 165 -4.07 -5.49 -8.87
C LEU A 165 -4.67 -6.87 -9.20
N ALA A 166 -3.84 -7.80 -9.65
CA ALA A 166 -4.24 -9.18 -9.89
C ALA A 166 -4.78 -9.85 -8.61
N LEU A 167 -4.11 -9.64 -7.48
CA LEU A 167 -4.55 -10.18 -6.19
C LEU A 167 -5.93 -9.62 -5.79
N ILE A 168 -6.11 -8.30 -5.86
CA ILE A 168 -7.39 -7.65 -5.54
C ILE A 168 -8.50 -8.19 -6.45
N LEU A 169 -8.26 -8.25 -7.76
CA LEU A 169 -9.24 -8.76 -8.74
C LEU A 169 -9.57 -10.24 -8.49
N ALA A 170 -8.56 -11.06 -8.22
CA ALA A 170 -8.73 -12.48 -7.93
C ALA A 170 -9.56 -12.70 -6.67
N LEU A 171 -9.36 -11.89 -5.63
CA LEU A 171 -10.14 -11.91 -4.40
C LEU A 171 -11.56 -11.36 -4.58
N TYR A 172 -11.73 -10.37 -5.47
CA TYR A 172 -13.02 -9.76 -5.77
C TYR A 172 -13.94 -10.68 -6.58
N GLY A 173 -13.41 -11.43 -7.54
CA GLY A 173 -14.23 -12.32 -8.41
C GLY A 173 -13.82 -12.30 -9.87
N GLU A 174 -13.03 -11.30 -10.25
CA GLU A 174 -12.72 -10.96 -11.64
C GLU A 174 -11.53 -11.77 -12.15
N LEU A 175 -11.70 -13.09 -12.22
CA LEU A 175 -10.61 -14.03 -12.53
C LEU A 175 -9.99 -13.79 -13.91
N TYR A 176 -10.80 -13.41 -14.91
CA TYR A 176 -10.29 -13.12 -16.26
C TYR A 176 -9.31 -11.94 -16.26
N GLU A 177 -9.73 -10.84 -15.64
CA GLU A 177 -8.92 -9.62 -15.51
C GLU A 177 -7.69 -9.87 -14.63
N ALA A 178 -7.85 -10.62 -13.52
CA ALA A 178 -6.73 -11.03 -12.69
C ALA A 178 -5.66 -11.79 -13.49
N ARG A 179 -6.05 -12.76 -14.33
CA ARG A 179 -5.10 -13.48 -15.22
C ARG A 179 -4.43 -12.55 -16.21
N ARG A 180 -5.16 -11.59 -16.80
CA ARG A 180 -4.59 -10.59 -17.71
C ARG A 180 -3.47 -9.81 -17.02
N ARG A 181 -3.72 -9.33 -15.80
CA ARG A 181 -2.73 -8.58 -15.00
C ARG A 181 -1.52 -9.42 -14.60
N VAL A 182 -1.73 -10.69 -14.25
CA VAL A 182 -0.64 -11.65 -14.04
C VAL A 182 0.21 -11.81 -15.31
N GLY A 183 -0.41 -11.85 -16.49
CA GLY A 183 0.28 -11.93 -17.78
C GLY A 183 1.15 -10.69 -18.13
N GLU A 184 0.84 -9.53 -17.56
CA GLU A 184 1.63 -8.29 -17.73
C GLU A 184 2.97 -8.34 -16.97
N ILE A 185 3.13 -9.25 -15.99
CA ILE A 185 4.34 -9.38 -15.17
C ILE A 185 5.42 -10.13 -15.96
N ARG A 186 6.55 -9.49 -16.26
CA ARG A 186 7.66 -10.12 -17.00
C ARG A 186 8.32 -11.25 -16.19
N ARG A 187 8.56 -12.40 -16.85
CA ARG A 187 8.98 -13.69 -16.26
C ARG A 187 10.19 -13.71 -15.29
N PRO A 188 11.26 -12.89 -15.39
CA PRO A 188 12.33 -12.96 -14.37
C PRO A 188 11.95 -12.33 -13.02
N MET A 189 10.83 -11.60 -12.94
CA MET A 189 10.36 -10.96 -11.70
C MET A 189 9.21 -11.69 -11.02
N PHE A 190 8.69 -12.76 -11.63
CA PHE A 190 7.60 -13.57 -11.08
C PHE A 190 7.98 -14.23 -9.75
N ASP A 191 9.23 -14.67 -9.63
CA ASP A 191 9.72 -15.35 -8.42
C ASP A 191 10.04 -14.38 -7.28
N LYS A 192 10.02 -13.07 -7.55
CA LYS A 192 10.31 -11.98 -6.59
C LYS A 192 9.12 -11.07 -6.32
N THR A 193 7.96 -11.37 -6.92
CA THR A 193 6.73 -10.60 -6.70
C THR A 193 5.66 -11.45 -6.03
N ASP A 194 5.95 -11.85 -4.79
CA ASP A 194 5.07 -11.73 -3.64
C ASP A 194 3.56 -11.87 -3.91
N HIS A 195 2.88 -10.79 -4.33
CA HIS A 195 1.43 -10.80 -4.54
C HIS A 195 0.95 -11.56 -5.79
N ALA A 196 1.80 -11.74 -6.80
CA ALA A 196 1.45 -12.46 -8.03
C ALA A 196 1.25 -13.95 -7.76
N MET A 197 2.09 -14.53 -6.89
CA MET A 197 1.93 -15.90 -6.43
C MET A 197 0.62 -16.05 -5.65
N LEU A 198 0.35 -15.14 -4.70
CA LEU A 198 -0.88 -15.16 -3.92
C LEU A 198 -2.12 -15.03 -4.83
N ALA A 199 -2.09 -14.13 -5.81
CA ALA A 199 -3.15 -13.98 -6.81
C ALA A 199 -3.41 -15.28 -7.56
N GLN A 200 -2.35 -15.97 -8.03
CA GLN A 200 -2.47 -17.25 -8.71
C GLN A 200 -3.07 -18.34 -7.81
N ALA A 201 -2.64 -18.41 -6.55
CA ALA A 201 -3.20 -19.36 -5.59
C ALA A 201 -4.71 -19.11 -5.37
N VAL A 202 -5.12 -17.85 -5.21
CA VAL A 202 -6.53 -17.46 -5.10
C VAL A 202 -7.30 -17.87 -6.35
N MET A 203 -6.80 -17.56 -7.55
CA MET A 203 -7.45 -17.92 -8.81
C MET A 203 -7.63 -19.43 -8.95
N LEU A 204 -6.59 -20.23 -8.71
CA LEU A 204 -6.65 -21.69 -8.80
C LEU A 204 -7.67 -22.28 -7.83
N CYS A 205 -7.67 -21.81 -6.57
CA CYS A 205 -8.65 -22.26 -5.59
C CYS A 205 -10.09 -21.87 -5.96
N ARG A 206 -10.32 -20.67 -6.52
CA ARG A 206 -11.66 -20.25 -6.98
C ARG A 206 -12.14 -21.04 -8.20
N GLU A 207 -11.24 -21.53 -9.02
CA GLU A 207 -11.53 -22.40 -10.16
C GLU A 207 -11.75 -23.86 -9.77
N GLY A 208 -11.63 -24.22 -8.49
CA GLY A 208 -11.68 -25.61 -8.03
C GLY A 208 -10.43 -26.44 -8.35
N LYS A 209 -9.35 -25.80 -8.85
CA LYS A 209 -8.06 -26.42 -9.19
C LYS A 209 -7.17 -26.54 -7.96
N TYR A 210 -7.65 -27.26 -6.94
CA TYR A 210 -7.01 -27.31 -5.64
C TYR A 210 -5.66 -28.02 -5.65
N VAL A 211 -5.48 -29.05 -6.49
CA VAL A 211 -4.21 -29.77 -6.63
C VAL A 211 -3.12 -28.82 -7.15
N GLU A 212 -3.43 -28.05 -8.19
CA GLU A 212 -2.55 -27.05 -8.77
C GLU A 212 -2.25 -25.94 -7.79
N ALA A 213 -3.25 -25.48 -7.02
CA ALA A 213 -3.04 -24.46 -5.98
C ALA A 213 -2.05 -24.93 -4.91
N VAL A 214 -2.22 -26.16 -4.40
CA VAL A 214 -1.30 -26.75 -3.42
C VAL A 214 0.10 -26.88 -4.00
N LYS A 215 0.24 -27.42 -5.23
CA LYS A 215 1.54 -27.52 -5.91
C LYS A 215 2.17 -26.13 -6.04
N ARG A 216 1.43 -25.12 -6.51
CA ARG A 216 1.95 -23.77 -6.70
C ARG A 216 2.48 -23.15 -5.41
N ILE A 217 1.74 -23.30 -4.31
CA ILE A 217 2.14 -22.80 -2.99
C ILE A 217 3.41 -23.52 -2.52
N GLN A 218 3.48 -24.85 -2.62
CA GLN A 218 4.63 -25.66 -2.17
C GLN A 218 5.91 -25.46 -2.99
N HIS A 219 5.78 -25.05 -4.26
CA HIS A 219 6.94 -24.73 -5.10
C HIS A 219 7.49 -23.33 -4.83
N THR A 220 6.81 -22.52 -4.04
CA THR A 220 7.27 -21.17 -3.70
C THR A 220 8.15 -21.22 -2.46
N PRO A 221 9.45 -20.87 -2.56
CA PRO A 221 10.31 -20.77 -1.38
C PRO A 221 9.72 -19.82 -0.36
N ARG A 222 9.75 -20.17 0.93
CA ARG A 222 9.22 -19.33 2.01
C ARG A 222 9.84 -17.93 2.01
N GLU A 223 11.12 -17.83 1.66
CA GLU A 223 11.87 -16.58 1.55
C GLU A 223 11.31 -15.62 0.48
N ASN A 224 10.54 -16.14 -0.48
CA ASN A 224 9.91 -15.37 -1.55
C ASN A 224 8.45 -14.99 -1.22
N VAL A 225 7.99 -15.26 0.00
CA VAL A 225 6.66 -14.84 0.48
C VAL A 225 6.85 -13.67 1.43
N PRO A 226 6.22 -12.50 1.19
CA PRO A 226 6.31 -11.41 2.14
C PRO A 226 5.77 -11.84 3.49
N GLU A 227 6.41 -11.35 4.54
CA GLU A 227 5.99 -11.62 5.92
C GLU A 227 4.49 -11.36 6.14
N LEU A 228 3.95 -10.29 5.53
CA LEU A 228 2.53 -9.96 5.55
C LEU A 228 1.64 -11.08 5.00
N ASP A 229 2.08 -11.78 3.96
CA ASP A 229 1.29 -12.74 3.20
C ASP A 229 1.50 -14.20 3.62
N VAL A 230 2.51 -14.52 4.44
CA VAL A 230 2.80 -15.89 4.89
C VAL A 230 1.56 -16.58 5.45
N GLY A 231 0.81 -15.89 6.31
CA GLY A 231 -0.41 -16.45 6.87
C GLY A 231 -1.55 -16.57 5.87
N ALA A 232 -1.66 -15.66 4.91
CA ALA A 232 -2.67 -15.75 3.85
C ALA A 232 -2.41 -16.95 2.92
N VAL A 233 -1.14 -17.19 2.58
CA VAL A 233 -0.71 -18.37 1.83
C VAL A 233 -1.03 -19.65 2.60
N ALA A 234 -0.77 -19.67 3.91
CA ALA A 234 -1.08 -20.81 4.76
C ALA A 234 -2.59 -21.11 4.84
N VAL A 235 -3.42 -20.06 4.98
CA VAL A 235 -4.88 -20.17 4.92
C VAL A 235 -5.33 -20.77 3.59
N LEU A 236 -4.85 -20.23 2.47
CA LEU A 236 -5.22 -20.74 1.13
C LEU A 236 -4.75 -22.17 0.91
N HIS A 237 -3.56 -22.54 1.40
CA HIS A 237 -3.07 -23.90 1.33
C HIS A 237 -3.93 -24.85 2.16
N ALA A 238 -4.29 -24.47 3.39
CA ALA A 238 -5.18 -25.27 4.25
C ALA A 238 -6.57 -25.41 3.63
N PHE A 239 -7.11 -24.32 3.07
CA PHE A 239 -8.37 -24.33 2.33
C PHE A 239 -8.32 -25.29 1.14
N ALA A 240 -7.31 -25.16 0.26
CA ALA A 240 -7.15 -26.03 -0.89
C ALA A 240 -7.07 -27.50 -0.49
N ARG A 241 -6.28 -27.84 0.55
CA ARG A 241 -6.18 -29.21 1.06
C ARG A 241 -7.49 -29.74 1.63
N SER A 242 -8.27 -28.91 2.32
CA SER A 242 -9.57 -29.33 2.86
C SER A 242 -10.55 -29.75 1.76
N ARG A 243 -10.37 -29.22 0.54
CA ARG A 243 -11.20 -29.53 -0.63
C ARG A 243 -10.73 -30.73 -1.45
N LEU A 244 -9.61 -31.37 -1.07
CA LEU A 244 -9.05 -32.52 -1.79
C LEU A 244 -9.61 -33.89 -1.33
N GLU A 245 -10.50 -33.94 -0.32
CA GLU A 245 -11.26 -35.13 0.11
C GLU A 245 -10.45 -36.46 0.15
N GLY A 246 -9.21 -36.42 0.65
CA GLY A 246 -8.35 -37.62 0.77
C GLY A 246 -7.35 -37.85 -0.37
N GLN A 247 -7.32 -37.00 -1.41
CA GLN A 247 -6.21 -36.99 -2.37
C GLN A 247 -4.93 -36.54 -1.67
N LEU A 248 -4.00 -37.49 -1.49
CA LEU A 248 -2.70 -37.23 -0.89
C LEU A 248 -1.81 -36.47 -1.87
N VAL A 249 -1.72 -35.15 -1.70
CA VAL A 249 -0.61 -34.37 -2.27
C VAL A 249 0.56 -34.45 -1.29
N PRO A 250 1.65 -35.15 -1.64
CA PRO A 250 2.80 -35.30 -0.74
C PRO A 250 3.36 -33.92 -0.40
N LEU A 251 3.61 -33.68 0.89
CA LEU A 251 4.25 -32.46 1.34
C LEU A 251 5.73 -32.52 0.94
N LYS A 252 6.22 -31.50 0.24
CA LYS A 252 7.64 -31.40 -0.06
C LYS A 252 8.42 -31.23 1.27
N PRO A 253 9.52 -31.99 1.50
CA PRO A 253 10.36 -31.80 2.68
C PRO A 253 10.81 -30.33 2.79
N GLY A 254 10.70 -29.75 4.00
CA GLY A 254 11.03 -28.34 4.25
C GLY A 254 9.90 -27.33 3.98
N CYS A 255 8.71 -27.76 3.52
CA CYS A 255 7.52 -26.92 3.56
C CYS A 255 7.07 -26.73 5.02
N VAL A 256 7.54 -25.65 5.65
CA VAL A 256 7.00 -25.20 6.94
C VAL A 256 5.65 -24.56 6.67
N LEU A 257 4.60 -25.38 6.67
CA LEU A 257 3.25 -24.89 6.77
C LEU A 257 3.06 -24.36 8.19
N PRO A 258 2.56 -23.12 8.36
CA PRO A 258 2.15 -22.67 9.68
C PRO A 258 1.17 -23.69 10.26
N GLU A 259 1.42 -24.08 11.51
CA GLU A 259 0.36 -24.68 12.33
C GLU A 259 -0.87 -23.80 12.22
N LYS A 260 -2.04 -24.46 12.16
CA LYS A 260 -3.39 -23.91 12.01
C LYS A 260 -3.44 -22.40 12.35
N PRO A 261 -3.83 -21.51 11.41
CA PRO A 261 -3.66 -20.07 11.55
C PRO A 261 -4.20 -19.59 12.90
N ALA A 262 -3.32 -19.01 13.72
CA ALA A 262 -3.54 -18.82 15.16
C ALA A 262 -4.74 -17.91 15.51
N ARG A 263 -5.28 -17.15 14.54
CA ARG A 263 -6.51 -16.36 14.68
C ARG A 263 -7.22 -16.24 13.33
N ALA A 264 -8.47 -16.70 13.24
CA ALA A 264 -9.33 -16.52 12.06
C ALA A 264 -9.51 -15.02 11.68
N SER A 265 -9.51 -14.13 12.68
CA SER A 265 -9.82 -12.71 12.49
C SER A 265 -8.83 -11.93 11.63
N GLY A 266 -7.58 -12.39 11.48
CA GLY A 266 -6.56 -11.67 10.70
C GLY A 266 -6.67 -11.88 9.18
N TYR A 267 -7.46 -12.85 8.74
CA TYR A 267 -7.55 -13.27 7.34
C TYR A 267 -8.98 -13.25 6.80
N GLU A 268 -9.94 -12.71 7.57
CA GLU A 268 -11.33 -12.55 7.15
C GLU A 268 -11.46 -11.82 5.82
N TYR A 269 -10.54 -10.88 5.55
CA TYR A 269 -10.49 -10.18 4.28
C TYR A 269 -10.49 -11.14 3.10
N LEU A 270 -9.77 -12.27 3.14
CA LEU A 270 -9.73 -13.24 2.04
C LEU A 270 -11.10 -13.81 1.68
N GLY A 271 -12.02 -13.89 2.66
CA GLY A 271 -13.35 -14.48 2.53
C GLY A 271 -14.46 -13.48 2.19
N CYS A 272 -14.20 -12.16 2.16
CA CYS A 272 -15.26 -11.14 2.07
C CYS A 272 -16.23 -11.33 0.88
N GLU A 273 -15.69 -11.65 -0.30
CA GLU A 273 -16.48 -11.93 -1.52
C GLU A 273 -16.42 -13.42 -1.91
N TRP A 274 -16.04 -14.30 -0.98
CA TRP A 274 -15.84 -15.72 -1.25
C TRP A 274 -16.50 -16.59 -0.17
N PRO A 275 -17.80 -16.93 -0.35
CA PRO A 275 -18.59 -17.64 0.65
C PRO A 275 -17.94 -18.95 1.13
N ASP A 276 -17.41 -19.74 0.20
CA ASP A 276 -16.74 -21.01 0.52
C ASP A 276 -15.50 -20.86 1.42
N LEU A 277 -14.66 -19.85 1.15
CA LEU A 277 -13.48 -19.57 1.97
C LEU A 277 -13.88 -18.92 3.30
N SER A 278 -14.92 -18.09 3.30
CA SER A 278 -15.48 -17.50 4.51
C SER A 278 -16.03 -18.56 5.48
N ALA A 279 -16.81 -19.52 4.97
CA ALA A 279 -17.30 -20.67 5.74
C ALA A 279 -16.14 -21.48 6.32
N PHE A 280 -15.12 -21.77 5.51
CA PHE A 280 -13.90 -22.43 5.97
C PHE A 280 -13.19 -21.67 7.10
N LEU A 281 -13.05 -20.35 6.98
CA LEU A 281 -12.44 -19.50 8.01
C LEU A 281 -13.23 -19.49 9.32
N ARG A 282 -14.57 -19.62 9.25
CA ARG A 282 -15.45 -19.76 10.41
C ARG A 282 -15.48 -21.16 11.01
N GLY A 283 -14.83 -22.14 10.36
CA GLY A 283 -14.86 -23.55 10.76
C GLY A 283 -16.20 -24.23 10.48
N GLU A 284 -17.03 -23.62 9.62
CA GLU A 284 -18.29 -24.22 9.16
C GLU A 284 -17.95 -25.35 8.20
N SER A 285 -18.67 -26.48 8.31
CA SER A 285 -18.59 -27.53 7.30
C SER A 285 -18.96 -26.92 5.96
N ALA A 286 -18.11 -27.14 4.95
CA ALA A 286 -18.37 -26.63 3.62
C ALA A 286 -19.79 -27.02 3.19
N PRO A 287 -20.58 -26.10 2.61
CA PRO A 287 -21.85 -26.50 2.01
C PRO A 287 -21.53 -27.64 1.06
N ALA A 288 -22.18 -28.79 1.27
CA ALA A 288 -22.00 -29.95 0.41
C ALA A 288 -22.15 -29.43 -1.02
N GLN A 289 -21.06 -29.46 -1.80
CA GLN A 289 -21.12 -29.02 -3.18
C GLN A 289 -22.27 -29.78 -3.77
N ALA A 290 -23.33 -29.07 -4.17
CA ALA A 290 -24.42 -29.66 -4.91
C ALA A 290 -23.71 -30.29 -6.11
N ARG A 291 -23.59 -31.63 -6.09
CA ARG A 291 -22.98 -32.41 -7.14
C ARG A 291 -23.87 -32.20 -8.35
N GLY A 292 -23.62 -31.10 -9.07
CA GLY A 292 -24.25 -30.79 -10.33
C GLY A 292 -23.80 -31.86 -11.29
N GLY A 293 -24.72 -32.76 -11.63
CA GLY A 293 -24.59 -33.70 -12.72
C GLY A 293 -24.50 -33.01 -14.07
#